data_AF-A0AAV6BQT9-F1
#
_entry.id   AF-A0AAV6BQT9-F1
#
_cell.length_a   1.000
_cell.length_b   1.000
_cell.length_c   1.000
_cell.angle_alpha   90.00
_cell.angle_beta   90.00
_cell.angle_gamma   90.00
#
_symmetry.space_group_name_H-M   'P 1'
#
loop_
_entity.id
_entity.type
_entity.pdbx_description
1 polymer ?
#
loop_
_entity_poly.entity_id
_entity_poly.type
_entity_poly.pdbx_seq_one_letter_code
_entity_poly.pdbx_strand_id
1 'polypeptide(L)'
;MDKTAAVLTGVLLVGAATTVVAQDDRAVLAKVRLTTDPRVPLGCTRIGLVRDDSIKDLRRKVVKAGGDTALLSFPAEDLERIDAQVFRCPPHATSSPIPPPPPGPPPPPPSSR
;
A
#
# COMPACT_ATOMS: atom_id res chain seq x y z
N MET A 1 64.46 -13.97 -9.36
CA MET A 1 63.91 -13.80 -8.01
C MET A 1 62.64 -12.98 -8.12
N ASP A 2 61.42 -13.40 -7.81
CA ASP A 2 60.85 -14.67 -7.38
C ASP A 2 59.37 -14.67 -7.78
N LYS A 3 58.86 -15.86 -8.11
CA LYS A 3 57.45 -16.15 -8.41
C LYS A 3 56.57 -15.78 -7.20
N THR A 4 55.50 -15.01 -7.41
CA THR A 4 54.41 -14.93 -6.43
C THR A 4 53.20 -15.73 -6.93
N ALA A 5 52.88 -16.73 -6.13
CA ALA A 5 51.97 -17.82 -6.40
C ALA A 5 50.50 -17.38 -6.40
N ALA A 6 49.74 -18.07 -7.25
CA ALA A 6 48.30 -18.10 -7.22
C ALA A 6 47.77 -18.68 -5.90
N VAL A 7 46.76 -18.04 -5.32
CA VAL A 7 45.87 -18.68 -4.34
C VAL A 7 44.43 -18.35 -4.73
N LEU A 8 43.81 -19.29 -5.44
CA LEU A 8 42.38 -19.33 -5.71
C LEU A 8 41.66 -19.75 -4.43
N THR A 9 41.05 -18.80 -3.72
CA THR A 9 40.10 -19.12 -2.64
C THR A 9 38.70 -18.81 -3.13
N GLY A 10 38.00 -19.85 -3.58
CA GLY A 10 36.60 -19.78 -3.98
C GLY A 10 35.72 -19.46 -2.78
N VAL A 11 35.06 -18.31 -2.81
CA VAL A 11 33.98 -17.99 -1.87
C VAL A 11 32.68 -18.48 -2.50
N LEU A 12 32.09 -19.52 -1.89
CA LEU A 12 30.76 -20.02 -2.21
C LEU A 12 29.73 -18.89 -1.98
N LEU A 13 29.12 -18.37 -3.04
CA LEU A 13 27.92 -17.54 -2.92
C LEU A 13 26.74 -18.47 -2.57
N VAL A 14 26.37 -18.50 -1.28
CA VAL A 14 25.07 -19.03 -0.87
C VAL A 14 24.02 -17.99 -1.27
N GLY A 15 23.45 -18.17 -2.46
CA GLY A 15 22.32 -17.39 -2.94
C GLY A 15 21.09 -17.70 -2.10
N ALA A 16 20.74 -16.84 -1.15
CA ALA A 16 19.42 -16.83 -0.55
C ALA A 16 18.42 -16.44 -1.64
N ALA A 17 17.69 -17.41 -2.18
CA ALA A 17 16.55 -17.16 -3.04
C ALA A 17 15.44 -16.50 -2.20
N THR A 18 15.54 -15.20 -1.98
CA THR A 18 14.37 -14.41 -1.60
C THR A 18 13.44 -14.46 -2.80
N THR A 19 12.40 -15.28 -2.72
CA THR A 19 11.27 -15.17 -3.62
C THR A 19 10.69 -13.78 -3.42
N VAL A 20 11.10 -12.84 -4.26
CA VAL A 20 10.43 -11.55 -4.40
C VAL A 20 9.12 -11.89 -5.05
N VAL A 21 8.13 -12.27 -4.25
CA VAL A 21 6.74 -12.11 -4.65
C VAL A 21 6.62 -10.62 -4.95
N ALA A 22 6.53 -10.29 -6.23
CA ALA A 22 6.08 -9.00 -6.70
C ALA A 22 4.65 -8.86 -6.19
N GLN A 23 4.53 -8.51 -4.90
CA GLN A 23 3.29 -8.18 -4.26
C GLN A 23 2.78 -7.01 -5.08
N ASP A 24 1.63 -7.20 -5.72
CA ASP A 24 1.03 -6.24 -6.61
C ASP A 24 0.99 -4.87 -5.90
N ASP A 25 1.94 -3.98 -6.25
CA ASP A 25 2.13 -2.68 -5.62
C ASP A 25 0.79 -1.92 -5.60
N ARG A 26 -0.07 -2.18 -6.59
CA ARG A 26 -1.41 -1.60 -6.69
C ARG A 26 -2.30 -1.98 -5.51
N ALA A 27 -2.27 -3.23 -5.04
CA ALA A 27 -3.13 -3.70 -3.96
C ALA A 27 -2.74 -3.10 -2.60
N VAL A 28 -1.44 -2.79 -2.40
CA VAL A 28 -0.95 -2.13 -1.18
C VAL A 28 -1.20 -0.62 -1.26
N LEU A 29 -0.95 0.00 -2.41
CA LEU A 29 -1.20 1.44 -2.62
C LEU A 29 -2.71 1.79 -2.62
N ALA A 30 -3.58 0.88 -3.04
CA ALA A 30 -5.03 1.05 -3.00
C ALA A 30 -5.59 1.17 -1.57
N LYS A 31 -4.83 0.72 -0.56
CA LYS A 31 -5.23 0.79 0.85
C LYS A 31 -4.94 2.14 1.50
N VAL A 32 -4.16 3.02 0.87
CA VAL A 32 -3.86 4.34 1.43
C VAL A 32 -4.99 5.32 1.13
N ARG A 33 -5.61 5.84 2.18
CA ARG A 33 -6.58 6.93 2.11
C ARG A 33 -5.88 8.29 2.20
N LEU A 34 -5.77 8.98 1.08
CA LEU A 34 -5.35 10.39 1.05
C LEU A 34 -6.56 11.31 1.20
N THR A 35 -6.43 12.38 1.98
CA THR A 35 -7.53 13.32 2.24
C THR A 35 -7.01 14.72 2.56
N THR A 36 -7.82 15.74 2.32
CA THR A 36 -7.62 17.12 2.80
C THR A 36 -8.57 17.48 3.95
N ASP A 37 -9.48 16.57 4.32
CA ASP A 37 -10.44 16.79 5.40
C ASP A 37 -9.81 16.41 6.76
N PRO A 38 -9.62 17.36 7.69
CA PRO A 38 -9.01 17.09 8.99
C PRO A 38 -9.87 16.21 9.91
N ARG A 39 -11.14 15.95 9.56
CA ARG A 39 -12.03 15.07 10.33
C ARG A 39 -11.77 13.58 10.07
N VAL A 40 -11.14 13.25 8.95
CA VAL A 40 -10.84 11.86 8.56
C VAL A 40 -9.90 11.15 9.54
N PRO A 41 -8.75 11.71 9.95
CA PRO A 41 -7.82 11.02 10.85
C PRO A 41 -8.25 11.06 12.33
N LEU A 42 -9.47 11.48 12.66
CA LEU A 42 -9.97 11.47 14.04
C LEU A 42 -10.02 10.02 14.54
N GLY A 43 -9.41 9.76 15.71
CA GLY A 43 -9.29 8.42 16.27
C GLY A 43 -8.17 7.56 15.67
N CYS A 44 -7.37 8.12 14.75
CA CYS A 44 -6.17 7.49 14.22
C CYS A 44 -4.91 7.97 14.96
N THR A 45 -3.85 7.18 14.95
CA THR A 45 -2.56 7.54 15.54
C THR A 45 -1.69 8.21 14.48
N ARG A 46 -1.23 9.45 14.72
CA ARG A 46 -0.24 10.10 13.86
C ARG A 46 1.12 9.43 14.05
N ILE A 47 1.72 8.96 12.95
CA ILE A 47 2.99 8.22 12.96
C ILE A 47 4.12 8.94 12.22
N GLY A 48 3.82 9.99 11.45
CA GLY A 48 4.88 10.74 10.77
C GLY A 48 4.42 11.89 9.91
N LEU A 49 5.38 12.40 9.14
CA LEU A 49 5.21 13.42 8.11
C LEU A 49 6.06 13.03 6.92
N VAL A 50 5.48 13.03 5.72
CA VAL A 50 6.19 12.79 4.45
C VAL A 50 5.90 13.92 3.48
N ARG A 51 6.77 14.09 2.48
CA ARG A 51 6.63 15.10 1.43
C ARG A 51 6.93 14.51 0.08
N ASP A 52 6.22 14.95 -0.95
CA ASP A 52 6.43 14.56 -2.35
C ASP A 52 5.78 15.60 -3.27
N ASP A 53 6.10 15.57 -4.56
CA ASP A 53 5.44 16.35 -5.61
C ASP A 53 4.45 15.48 -6.43
N SER A 54 4.54 14.16 -6.27
CA SER A 54 3.75 13.15 -6.98
C SER A 54 2.87 12.38 -6.00
N ILE A 55 1.56 12.35 -6.25
CA ILE A 55 0.60 11.57 -5.44
C ILE A 55 0.97 10.07 -5.41
N LYS A 56 1.52 9.54 -6.50
CA LYS A 56 1.93 8.13 -6.60
C LYS A 56 3.07 7.83 -5.62
N ASP A 57 4.09 8.68 -5.61
CA ASP A 57 5.27 8.50 -4.79
C ASP A 57 5.01 8.90 -3.33
N LEU A 58 4.11 9.86 -3.11
CA LEU A 58 3.52 10.17 -1.81
C LEU A 58 2.83 8.96 -1.19
N ARG A 59 1.96 8.25 -1.93
CA ARG A 59 1.33 7.01 -1.43
C ARG A 59 2.38 5.96 -1.08
N ARG A 60 3.41 5.81 -1.90
CA ARG A 60 4.52 4.87 -1.63
C ARG A 60 5.25 5.26 -0.34
N LYS A 61 5.50 6.55 -0.10
CA LYS A 61 6.09 7.06 1.15
C LYS A 61 5.19 6.84 2.36
N VAL A 62 3.88 7.04 2.22
CA VAL A 62 2.89 6.77 3.30
C VAL A 62 2.92 5.29 3.69
N VAL A 63 2.87 4.37 2.72
CA VAL A 63 2.98 2.92 2.98
C VAL A 63 4.30 2.59 3.64
N LYS A 64 5.42 3.13 3.13
CA LYS A 64 6.76 2.89 3.66
C LYS A 64 6.90 3.37 5.11
N ALA A 65 6.21 4.44 5.48
CA ALA A 65 6.12 4.93 6.86
C ALA A 65 5.19 4.07 7.76
N GLY A 66 4.53 3.05 7.22
CA GLY A 66 3.59 2.18 7.95
C GLY A 66 2.16 2.72 8.04
N GLY A 67 1.85 3.82 7.35
CA GLY A 67 0.55 4.47 7.40
C GLY A 67 -0.46 3.87 6.42
N ASP A 68 -1.73 4.07 6.73
CA ASP A 68 -2.88 3.75 5.86
C ASP A 68 -3.71 4.98 5.53
N THR A 69 -3.49 6.10 6.21
CA THR A 69 -4.22 7.36 6.00
C THR A 69 -3.23 8.52 6.00
N ALA A 70 -3.43 9.50 5.12
CA ALA A 70 -2.63 10.72 5.15
C ALA A 70 -3.46 11.99 4.92
N LEU A 71 -3.27 12.97 5.81
CA LEU A 71 -3.86 14.30 5.70
C LEU A 71 -2.90 15.21 4.93
N LEU A 72 -3.35 15.69 3.78
CA LEU A 72 -2.60 16.52 2.86
C LEU A 72 -2.68 17.99 3.24
N SER A 73 -1.57 18.69 3.06
CA SER A 73 -1.47 20.14 3.14
C SER A 73 -0.59 20.64 2.00
N PHE A 74 -0.99 21.78 1.41
CA PHE A 74 -0.28 22.41 0.30
C PHE A 74 0.28 23.75 0.81
N PRO A 75 1.60 23.88 0.97
CA PRO A 75 2.21 25.10 1.47
C PRO A 75 2.09 26.22 0.42
N ALA A 76 1.74 27.44 0.87
CA ALA A 76 1.54 28.58 -0.03
C ALA A 76 2.82 28.99 -0.78
N GLU A 77 3.99 28.76 -0.18
CA GLU A 77 5.30 29.11 -0.74
C GLU A 77 5.77 28.15 -1.84
N ASP A 78 5.19 26.95 -1.92
CA ASP A 78 5.66 25.84 -2.76
C ASP A 78 4.48 24.93 -3.12
N LEU A 79 3.70 25.33 -4.12
CA LEU A 79 2.48 24.63 -4.54
C LEU A 79 2.76 23.32 -5.29
N GLU A 80 4.00 23.10 -5.74
CA GLU A 80 4.42 21.84 -6.35
C GLU A 80 4.68 20.77 -5.28
N ARG A 81 4.91 21.18 -4.03
CA ARG A 81 5.10 20.28 -2.91
C ARG A 81 3.79 19.92 -2.20
N ILE A 82 3.67 18.65 -1.86
CA ILE A 82 2.58 18.09 -1.07
C ILE A 82 3.17 17.61 0.25
N ASP A 83 2.78 18.25 1.35
CA ASP A 83 3.09 17.78 2.71
C ASP A 83 1.96 16.85 3.17
N ALA A 84 2.31 15.71 3.75
CA ALA A 84 1.32 14.71 4.19
C ALA A 84 1.63 14.22 5.61
N GLN A 85 0.74 14.53 6.54
CA GLN A 85 0.76 13.93 7.87
C GLN A 85 0.27 12.49 7.77
N VAL A 86 1.08 11.55 8.25
CA VAL A 86 0.81 10.11 8.10
C VAL A 86 0.17 9.58 9.38
N PHE A 87 -0.91 8.82 9.21
CA PHE A 87 -1.68 8.21 10.28
C PHE A 87 -1.82 6.70 10.07
N ARG A 88 -1.95 6.00 11.19
CA ARG A 88 -2.42 4.62 11.26
C ARG A 88 -3.78 4.59 11.93
N CYS A 89 -4.80 4.21 11.18
CA CYS A 89 -6.15 4.08 11.71
C CYS A 89 -6.39 2.65 12.22
N PRO A 90 -7.23 2.48 13.26
CA PRO A 90 -7.73 1.16 13.61
C PRO A 90 -8.45 0.57 12.38
N PRO A 91 -8.34 -0.74 12.12
CA PRO A 91 -9.04 -1.36 11.01
C PRO A 91 -10.54 -1.07 11.18
N HIS A 92 -11.15 -0.46 10.17
CA HIS A 92 -12.61 -0.40 10.12
C HIS A 92 -13.09 -1.85 10.20
N ALA A 93 -13.97 -2.15 11.17
CA ALA A 93 -14.62 -3.44 11.24
C ALA A 93 -15.24 -3.69 9.86
N THR A 94 -14.64 -4.60 9.09
CA THR A 94 -15.18 -5.02 7.80
C THR A 94 -16.60 -5.42 8.08
N SER A 95 -17.56 -4.71 7.45
CA SER A 95 -18.95 -5.12 7.37
C SER A 95 -18.99 -6.64 7.28
N SER A 96 -19.69 -7.28 8.21
CA SER A 96 -19.91 -8.72 8.17
C SER A 96 -20.28 -9.14 6.74
N PRO A 97 -19.81 -10.31 6.26
CA PRO A 97 -20.15 -10.78 4.92
C PRO A 97 -21.67 -10.75 4.76
N ILE A 98 -22.15 -10.02 3.74
CA ILE A 98 -23.57 -9.94 3.41
C ILE A 98 -24.02 -11.38 3.10
N PRO A 99 -25.06 -11.91 3.76
CA PRO A 99 -25.55 -13.25 3.46
C PRO A 99 -25.98 -13.32 1.98
N PRO A 100 -25.79 -14.46 1.30
CA PRO A 100 -26.18 -14.59 -0.09
C PRO A 100 -27.67 -14.28 -0.25
N PRO A 101 -28.09 -13.64 -1.36
CA PRO A 101 -29.51 -13.42 -1.62
C PRO A 101 -30.25 -14.76 -1.65
N PRO A 102 -31.52 -14.80 -1.20
CA PRO A 102 -32.32 -16.02 -1.26
C PRO A 102 -32.47 -16.51 -2.71
N PRO A 103 -32.60 -17.83 -2.94
CA PRO A 103 -32.87 -18.37 -4.27
C PRO A 103 -34.10 -17.71 -4.90
N GLY A 104 -33.97 -17.25 -6.14
CA GLY A 104 -35.11 -16.72 -6.92
C GLY A 104 -36.14 -17.80 -7.25
N PRO A 105 -37.37 -17.43 -7.62
CA PRO A 105 -38.38 -18.38 -8.08
C PRO A 105 -37.89 -19.13 -9.33
N PRO A 106 -38.33 -20.39 -9.54
CA PRO A 106 -37.97 -21.15 -10.73
C PRO A 106 -38.44 -20.46 -12.02
N PRO A 107 -37.73 -20.64 -13.15
CA PRO A 107 -38.14 -20.07 -14.42
C PRO A 107 -39.51 -20.63 -14.84
N PRO A 108 -40.36 -19.84 -15.53
CA PRO A 108 -41.64 -20.31 -16.02
C PRO A 108 -41.47 -21.44 -17.04
N PRO A 109 -42.42 -22.40 -17.12
CA PRO A 109 -42.36 -23.48 -18.08
C PRO A 109 -42.40 -22.95 -19.53
N PRO A 110 -41.74 -23.63 -20.49
CA PRO A 110 -41.80 -23.25 -21.89
C PRO A 110 -43.23 -23.40 -22.41
N SER A 111 -43.73 -22.38 -23.10
CA SER A 111 -45.02 -22.43 -23.78
C SER A 111 -45.00 -23.47 -24.90
N SER A 112 -45.77 -24.54 -24.77
CA SER A 112 -45.99 -25.49 -25.87
C SER A 112 -46.84 -24.82 -26.95
N ARG A 113 -46.33 -24.79 -28.18
CA ARG A 113 -47.10 -24.48 -29.39
C ARG A 113 -47.13 -25.72 -30.28
#